data_AF-A0A838R9K3-F1
#
_entry.id   AF-A0A838R9K3-F1
#
_cell.length_a   1.000
_cell.length_b   1.000
_cell.length_c   1.000
_cell.angle_alpha   90.00
_cell.angle_beta   90.00
_cell.angle_gamma   90.00
#
_symmetry.space_group_name_H-M   'P 1'
#
loop_
_entity.id
_entity.type
_entity.pdbx_description
1 polymer ?
#
loop_
_entity_poly.entity_id
_entity_poly.type
_entity_poly.pdbx_seq_one_letter_code
_entity_poly.pdbx_strand_id
1 'polypeptide(L)'
;MPRPTPSDLVFEQIAEEQFPGIQKALAEKGYEATDRDAFLMVREAVMLVRELRPEQGLGEAVDQLVALVHHAYLVWDAGMLTLSIGDEQAVELLGASVTANGEPADLPRAYYAQLPERRIWAEVVEGESAEPLDGCFLHSTAGGELRVLGVFGLHPGRSGFSVVEAVGSRPGRLARVDGTPLFSPTLSGGAAALLHSIVGGEELLELGWRIRFAAAAASLEAVRWTP
;
A
#
# COMPACT_ATOMS: atom_id res chain seq x y z
N MET A 1 17.98 11.72 7.98
CA MET A 1 16.64 11.78 8.59
C MET A 1 15.86 10.57 8.10
N PRO A 2 15.03 9.93 8.94
CA PRO A 2 14.14 8.87 8.47
C PRO A 2 13.19 9.43 7.40
N ARG A 3 12.88 8.62 6.39
CA ARG A 3 11.97 9.04 5.32
C ARG A 3 10.54 9.10 5.85
N PRO A 4 9.80 10.19 5.56
CA PRO A 4 8.43 10.31 6.02
C PRO A 4 7.55 9.23 5.40
N THR A 5 6.57 8.78 6.17
CA THR A 5 5.50 7.88 5.76
C THR A 5 4.17 8.63 5.85
N PRO A 6 3.07 8.09 5.28
CA PRO A 6 1.74 8.67 5.50
C PRO A 6 1.37 8.75 6.99
N SER A 7 1.87 7.81 7.79
CA SER A 7 1.70 7.83 9.24
C SER A 7 2.29 9.09 9.85
N ASP A 8 3.51 9.46 9.47
CA ASP A 8 4.19 10.65 10.01
C ASP A 8 3.54 11.96 9.52
N LEU A 9 3.00 11.97 8.29
CA LEU A 9 2.50 13.21 7.68
C LEU A 9 1.03 13.50 7.97
N VAL A 10 0.20 12.46 8.14
CA VAL A 10 -1.25 12.59 8.24
C VAL A 10 -1.78 12.00 9.53
N PHE A 11 -1.28 10.83 9.93
CA PHE A 11 -1.94 10.03 10.96
C PHE A 11 -1.29 10.09 12.34
N GLU A 12 -0.15 10.76 12.54
CA GLU A 12 0.56 10.78 13.83
C GLU A 12 -0.38 11.18 14.98
N GLN A 13 -1.04 12.33 14.86
CA GLN A 13 -2.00 12.79 15.87
C GLN A 13 -3.33 12.04 15.83
N ILE A 14 -3.81 11.69 14.62
CA ILE A 14 -5.10 11.02 14.43
C ILE A 14 -5.09 9.62 15.06
N ALA A 15 -3.96 8.92 14.95
CA ALA A 15 -3.80 7.56 15.44
C ALA A 15 -3.86 7.49 16.97
N GLU A 16 -3.37 8.51 17.66
CA GLU A 16 -3.44 8.57 19.12
C GLU A 16 -4.84 8.97 19.60
N GLU A 17 -5.49 9.91 18.93
CA GLU A 17 -6.72 10.53 19.41
C GLU A 17 -8.00 9.81 18.94
N GLN A 18 -8.04 9.33 17.70
CA GLN A 18 -9.28 8.86 17.07
C GLN A 18 -9.34 7.34 16.87
N PHE A 19 -8.24 6.68 16.51
CA PHE A 19 -8.24 5.23 16.24
C PHE A 19 -8.67 4.35 17.43
N PRO A 20 -8.31 4.64 18.70
CA PRO A 20 -8.81 3.88 19.84
C PRO A 20 -10.35 3.89 19.96
N GLY A 21 -10.98 5.01 19.60
CA GLY A 21 -12.45 5.12 19.58
C GLY A 21 -13.08 4.21 18.53
N ILE A 22 -12.47 4.16 17.34
CA ILE A 22 -12.89 3.25 16.25
C ILE A 22 -12.74 1.79 16.67
N GLN A 23 -11.58 1.42 17.22
CA GLN A 23 -11.31 0.05 17.68
C GLN A 23 -12.35 -0.42 18.71
N LYS A 24 -12.65 0.44 19.70
CA LYS A 24 -13.67 0.16 20.70
C LYS A 24 -15.06 -0.03 20.07
N ALA A 25 -15.46 0.86 19.15
CA ALA A 25 -16.76 0.78 18.50
C ALA A 25 -16.92 -0.48 17.64
N LEU A 26 -15.86 -0.92 16.96
CA LEU A 26 -15.83 -2.18 16.20
C LEU A 26 -15.98 -3.39 17.13
N ALA A 27 -15.22 -3.41 18.23
CA ALA A 27 -15.26 -4.49 19.21
C ALA A 27 -16.64 -4.61 19.88
N GLU A 28 -17.27 -3.49 20.25
CA GLU A 28 -18.62 -3.47 20.84
C GLU A 28 -19.71 -4.03 19.91
N LYS A 29 -19.54 -3.87 18.59
CA LYS A 29 -20.46 -4.39 17.58
C LYS A 29 -20.10 -5.78 17.05
N GLY A 30 -18.94 -6.32 17.43
CA GLY A 30 -18.40 -7.56 16.89
C GLY A 30 -18.10 -7.49 15.40
N TYR A 31 -17.67 -6.31 14.92
CA TYR A 31 -17.30 -6.11 13.52
C TYR A 31 -15.81 -6.40 13.29
N GLU A 32 -15.52 -7.08 12.18
CA GLU A 32 -14.16 -7.36 11.75
C GLU A 32 -13.55 -6.09 11.12
N ALA A 33 -12.43 -5.64 11.66
CA ALA A 33 -11.74 -4.43 11.19
C ALA A 33 -11.29 -4.50 9.71
N THR A 34 -11.00 -5.71 9.22
CA THR A 34 -10.55 -5.94 7.83
C THR A 34 -11.67 -5.84 6.80
N ASP A 35 -12.93 -5.88 7.25
CA ASP A 35 -14.10 -5.60 6.42
C ASP A 35 -14.34 -4.09 6.38
N ARG A 36 -14.13 -3.50 5.20
CA ARG A 36 -14.29 -2.06 4.99
C ARG A 36 -15.73 -1.61 5.18
N ASP A 37 -16.70 -2.42 4.77
CA ASP A 37 -18.11 -2.04 4.91
C ASP A 37 -18.47 -2.03 6.40
N ALA A 38 -18.02 -3.04 7.16
CA ALA A 38 -18.18 -3.06 8.61
C ALA A 38 -17.45 -1.89 9.31
N PHE A 39 -16.26 -1.54 8.84
CA PHE A 39 -15.52 -0.35 9.29
C PHE A 39 -16.32 0.95 9.08
N LEU A 40 -17.00 1.10 7.94
CA LEU A 40 -17.82 2.28 7.65
C LEU A 40 -19.19 2.28 8.35
N MET A 41 -19.55 1.20 9.06
CA MET A 41 -20.78 1.12 9.85
C MET A 41 -20.62 1.70 11.27
N VAL A 42 -19.40 2.01 11.72
CA VAL A 42 -19.16 2.73 12.98
C VAL A 42 -19.08 4.23 12.76
N ARG A 43 -19.68 4.99 13.68
CA ARG A 43 -19.82 6.44 13.54
C ARG A 43 -18.46 7.14 13.53
N GLU A 44 -17.56 6.67 14.38
CA GLU A 44 -16.22 7.20 14.61
C GLU A 44 -15.41 7.20 13.31
N ALA A 45 -15.43 6.09 12.56
CA ALA A 45 -14.75 5.99 11.27
C ALA A 45 -15.35 6.94 10.22
N VAL A 46 -16.68 7.02 10.14
CA VAL A 46 -17.36 7.92 9.19
C VAL A 46 -17.07 9.39 9.52
N MET A 47 -17.01 9.74 10.80
CA MET A 47 -16.68 11.10 11.24
C MET A 47 -15.24 11.46 10.85
N LEU A 48 -14.29 10.56 11.08
CA LEU A 48 -12.90 10.77 10.69
C LEU A 48 -12.75 10.99 9.17
N VAL A 49 -13.37 10.13 8.36
CA VAL A 49 -13.35 10.27 6.89
C VAL A 49 -13.94 11.62 6.46
N ARG A 50 -15.02 12.07 7.11
CA ARG A 50 -15.64 13.38 6.83
C ARG A 50 -14.74 14.54 7.21
N GLU A 51 -14.03 14.44 8.32
CA GLU A 51 -13.12 15.47 8.82
C GLU A 51 -11.88 15.62 7.93
N LEU A 52 -11.38 14.51 7.39
CA LEU A 52 -10.26 14.50 6.44
C LEU A 52 -10.65 14.83 5.00
N ARG A 53 -11.95 14.91 4.70
CA ARG A 53 -12.41 15.12 3.33
C ARG A 53 -12.03 16.53 2.85
N PRO A 54 -11.30 16.67 1.74
CA PRO A 54 -11.06 17.97 1.15
C PRO A 54 -12.38 18.58 0.63
N GLU A 55 -12.55 19.89 0.78
CA GLU A 55 -13.80 20.62 0.46
C GLU A 55 -14.29 20.40 -0.98
N GLN A 56 -13.38 20.07 -1.91
CA GLN A 56 -13.65 19.88 -3.33
C GLN A 56 -13.62 18.41 -3.79
N GLY A 57 -13.33 17.46 -2.89
CA GLY A 57 -13.23 16.04 -3.24
C GLY A 57 -14.60 15.40 -3.51
N LEU A 58 -14.80 14.88 -4.71
CA LEU A 58 -16.02 14.16 -5.14
C LEU A 58 -15.68 12.78 -5.71
N GLY A 59 -16.60 11.83 -5.57
CA GLY A 59 -16.50 10.49 -6.18
C GLY A 59 -15.25 9.72 -5.75
N GLU A 60 -14.41 9.37 -6.73
CA GLU A 60 -13.21 8.55 -6.58
C GLU A 60 -12.23 9.08 -5.53
N ALA A 61 -12.11 10.40 -5.36
CA ALA A 61 -11.27 11.00 -4.32
C ALA A 61 -11.75 10.65 -2.89
N VAL A 62 -13.06 10.45 -2.71
CA VAL A 62 -13.63 10.02 -1.42
C VAL A 62 -13.37 8.53 -1.19
N ASP A 63 -13.48 7.69 -2.22
CA ASP A 63 -13.19 6.27 -2.12
C ASP A 63 -11.71 6.01 -1.80
N GLN A 64 -10.82 6.78 -2.42
CA GLN A 64 -9.38 6.78 -2.13
C GLN A 64 -9.08 7.24 -0.70
N LEU A 65 -9.77 8.27 -0.20
CA LEU A 65 -9.64 8.71 1.19
C LEU A 65 -10.12 7.64 2.18
N VAL A 66 -11.27 7.03 1.91
CA VAL A 66 -11.80 5.90 2.69
C VAL A 66 -10.78 4.77 2.74
N ALA A 67 -10.21 4.40 1.59
CA ALA A 67 -9.17 3.37 1.53
C ALA A 67 -7.95 3.77 2.37
N LEU A 68 -7.45 5.01 2.21
CA LEU A 68 -6.32 5.52 2.98
C LEU A 68 -6.55 5.43 4.50
N VAL A 69 -7.69 5.91 4.99
CA VAL A 69 -8.02 5.86 6.42
C VAL A 69 -8.15 4.42 6.91
N HIS A 70 -8.78 3.55 6.13
CA HIS A 70 -8.95 2.13 6.47
C HIS A 70 -7.61 1.41 6.56
N HIS A 71 -6.72 1.59 5.58
CA HIS A 71 -5.38 1.02 5.58
C HIS A 71 -4.52 1.55 6.72
N ALA A 72 -4.55 2.86 6.99
CA ALA A 72 -3.82 3.47 8.10
C ALA A 72 -4.28 2.93 9.45
N TYR A 73 -5.60 2.80 9.66
CA TYR A 73 -6.16 2.20 10.86
C TYR A 73 -5.68 0.75 11.05
N LEU A 74 -5.72 -0.06 9.99
CA LEU A 74 -5.30 -1.47 10.08
C LEU A 74 -3.81 -1.62 10.39
N VAL A 75 -2.96 -0.77 9.82
CA VAL A 75 -1.53 -0.77 10.16
C VAL A 75 -1.30 -0.33 11.59
N TRP A 76 -2.05 0.66 12.09
CA TRP A 76 -2.00 1.07 13.49
C TRP A 76 -2.42 -0.05 14.44
N ASP A 77 -3.55 -0.71 14.15
CA ASP A 77 -4.07 -1.83 14.94
C ASP A 77 -3.09 -3.03 14.93
N ALA A 78 -2.32 -3.18 13.85
CA ALA A 78 -1.24 -4.16 13.72
C ALA A 78 0.11 -3.72 14.33
N GLY A 79 0.18 -2.58 15.03
CA GLY A 79 1.38 -2.12 15.72
C GLY A 79 2.31 -1.22 14.90
N MET A 80 1.79 -0.54 13.87
CA MET A 80 2.51 0.46 13.05
C MET A 80 3.75 -0.09 12.33
N LEU A 81 3.69 -1.34 11.87
CA LEU A 81 4.83 -1.96 11.21
C LEU A 81 5.14 -1.31 9.85
N THR A 82 6.39 -0.88 9.69
CA THR A 82 6.95 -0.46 8.41
C THR A 82 8.09 -1.38 7.99
N LEU A 83 7.99 -1.95 6.79
CA LEU A 83 9.03 -2.75 6.15
C LEU A 83 9.78 -1.88 5.13
N SER A 84 11.06 -1.62 5.37
CA SER A 84 11.92 -0.90 4.42
C SER A 84 12.45 -1.85 3.35
N ILE A 85 12.21 -1.52 2.08
CA ILE A 85 12.73 -2.25 0.92
C ILE A 85 13.92 -1.46 0.37
N GLY A 86 15.10 -2.08 0.34
CA GLY A 86 16.30 -1.49 -0.24
C GLY A 86 16.31 -1.50 -1.78
N ASP A 87 17.20 -0.74 -2.40
CA ASP A 87 17.34 -0.68 -3.87
C ASP A 87 17.55 -2.08 -4.49
N GLU A 88 18.44 -2.90 -3.92
CA GLU A 88 18.73 -4.24 -4.43
C GLU A 88 17.50 -5.16 -4.36
N GLN A 89 16.80 -5.14 -3.22
CA GLN A 89 15.56 -5.90 -3.04
C GLN A 89 14.45 -5.43 -3.99
N ALA A 90 14.36 -4.12 -4.26
CA ALA A 90 13.41 -3.60 -5.23
C ALA A 90 13.72 -4.09 -6.65
N VAL A 91 14.99 -4.11 -7.06
CA VAL A 91 15.39 -4.67 -8.37
C VAL A 91 15.01 -6.14 -8.48
N GLU A 92 15.26 -6.93 -7.44
CA GLU A 92 14.85 -8.34 -7.41
C GLU A 92 13.34 -8.50 -7.49
N LEU A 93 12.58 -7.73 -6.70
CA LEU A 93 11.12 -7.73 -6.72
C LEU A 93 10.55 -7.42 -8.11
N LEU A 94 11.13 -6.45 -8.82
CA LEU A 94 10.65 -6.01 -10.12
C LEU A 94 11.05 -6.98 -11.23
N GLY A 95 12.23 -7.61 -11.12
CA GLY A 95 12.73 -8.61 -12.07
C GLY A 95 12.20 -10.04 -11.85
N ALA A 96 11.74 -10.38 -10.65
CA ALA A 96 11.38 -11.76 -10.31
C ALA A 96 10.09 -12.22 -11.00
N SER A 97 10.16 -13.34 -11.72
CA SER A 97 8.97 -14.17 -11.92
C SER A 97 8.71 -14.95 -10.63
N VAL A 98 8.01 -14.38 -9.66
CA VAL A 98 7.76 -15.08 -8.39
C VAL A 98 6.86 -16.30 -8.65
N THR A 99 7.41 -17.51 -8.53
CA THR A 99 6.71 -18.79 -8.73
C THR A 99 6.12 -19.37 -7.44
N ALA A 100 6.29 -18.68 -6.30
CA ALA A 100 5.76 -19.13 -5.03
C ALA A 100 4.23 -19.14 -5.07
N ASN A 101 3.66 -20.33 -4.87
CA ASN A 101 2.24 -20.57 -4.71
C ASN A 101 1.96 -20.83 -3.22
N GLY A 102 0.96 -20.14 -2.66
CA GLY A 102 0.50 -20.30 -1.27
C GLY A 102 0.64 -19.04 -0.44
N GLU A 103 -0.30 -18.78 0.47
CA GLU A 103 -0.21 -17.63 1.37
C GLU A 103 0.93 -17.81 2.39
N PRO A 104 1.75 -16.77 2.61
CA PRO A 104 2.76 -16.84 3.65
C PRO A 104 2.11 -16.80 5.04
N ALA A 105 2.41 -17.82 5.85
CA ALA A 105 1.73 -18.09 7.13
C ALA A 105 2.09 -17.14 8.29
N ASP A 106 3.21 -16.42 8.21
CA ASP A 106 3.79 -15.69 9.36
C ASP A 106 3.95 -14.18 9.13
N LEU A 107 3.23 -13.60 8.17
CA LEU A 107 3.26 -12.14 8.00
C LEU A 107 2.24 -11.42 8.88
N PRO A 108 2.59 -10.22 9.38
CA PRO A 108 1.65 -9.30 10.00
C PRO A 108 0.46 -9.05 9.09
N ARG A 109 -0.74 -8.99 9.69
CA ARG A 109 -2.00 -8.87 8.96
C ARG A 109 -2.07 -7.59 8.12
N ALA A 110 -1.46 -6.51 8.60
CA ALA A 110 -1.33 -5.24 7.90
C ALA A 110 0.05 -4.61 8.17
N TYR A 111 0.64 -3.98 7.16
CA TYR A 111 1.89 -3.22 7.28
C TYR A 111 2.05 -2.21 6.15
N TYR A 112 2.96 -1.24 6.33
CA TYR A 112 3.41 -0.35 5.27
C TYR A 112 4.75 -0.84 4.71
N ALA A 113 4.86 -1.02 3.40
CA ALA A 113 6.12 -1.31 2.73
C ALA A 113 6.67 -0.01 2.12
N GLN A 114 7.77 0.50 2.68
CA GLN A 114 8.45 1.69 2.18
C GLN A 114 9.41 1.30 1.05
N LEU A 115 9.19 1.84 -0.15
CA LEU A 115 9.95 1.53 -1.36
C LEU A 115 11.04 2.57 -1.61
N PRO A 116 12.13 2.24 -2.34
CA PRO A 116 13.21 3.19 -2.64
C PRO A 116 12.72 4.46 -3.34
N GLU A 117 13.28 5.61 -2.95
CA GLU A 117 12.88 6.92 -3.50
C GLU A 117 13.05 6.95 -5.01
N ARG A 118 12.00 7.41 -5.71
CA ARG A 118 12.07 7.80 -7.13
C ARG A 118 12.56 6.69 -8.05
N ARG A 119 12.42 5.42 -7.66
CA ARG A 119 12.76 4.25 -8.50
C ARG A 119 11.59 3.77 -9.34
N ILE A 120 10.40 3.76 -8.75
CA ILE A 120 9.18 3.27 -9.37
C ILE A 120 8.26 4.47 -9.57
N TRP A 121 7.67 4.60 -10.76
CA TRP A 121 6.83 5.73 -11.12
C TRP A 121 5.50 5.26 -11.69
N ALA A 122 4.43 6.02 -11.49
CA ALA A 122 3.15 5.73 -12.11
C ALA A 122 2.46 7.02 -12.51
N GLU A 123 1.72 6.94 -13.61
CA GLU A 123 0.70 7.93 -13.92
C GLU A 123 -0.53 7.59 -13.08
N VAL A 124 -0.74 8.35 -12.00
CA VAL A 124 -1.84 8.13 -11.06
C VAL A 124 -3.16 8.60 -11.66
N VAL A 125 -3.12 9.75 -12.35
CA VAL A 125 -4.26 10.34 -13.05
C VAL A 125 -3.93 10.37 -14.53
N GLU A 126 -4.82 9.81 -15.34
CA GLU A 126 -4.63 9.76 -16.80
C GLU A 126 -4.46 11.17 -17.39
N GLY A 127 -3.42 11.34 -18.19
CA GLY A 127 -2.99 12.60 -18.80
C GLY A 127 -2.11 13.48 -17.91
N GLU A 128 -1.91 13.14 -16.63
CA GLU A 128 -1.07 13.93 -15.73
C GLU A 128 0.39 13.46 -15.66
N SER A 129 1.22 14.25 -14.97
CA SER A 129 2.62 13.89 -14.78
C SER A 129 2.75 12.69 -13.85
N ALA A 130 3.58 11.72 -14.22
CA ALA A 130 3.84 10.58 -13.37
C ALA A 130 4.44 10.99 -12.03
N GLU A 131 4.04 10.29 -10.97
CA GLU A 131 4.49 10.48 -9.61
C GLU A 131 5.32 9.28 -9.14
N PRO A 132 6.34 9.48 -8.27
CA PRO A 132 7.10 8.38 -7.72
C PRO A 132 6.24 7.61 -6.72
N LEU A 133 6.32 6.27 -6.74
CA LEU A 133 5.76 5.42 -5.71
C LEU A 133 6.70 5.39 -4.50
N ASP A 134 6.24 5.87 -3.36
CA ASP A 134 7.03 5.95 -2.12
C ASP A 134 6.88 4.71 -1.25
N GLY A 135 5.75 4.02 -1.38
CA GLY A 135 5.46 2.79 -0.65
C GLY A 135 4.02 2.36 -0.82
N CYS A 136 3.66 1.24 -0.20
CA CYS A 136 2.31 0.71 -0.24
C CYS A 136 1.85 0.28 1.15
N PHE A 137 0.57 0.48 1.46
CA PHE A 137 -0.09 -0.29 2.52
C PHE A 137 -0.51 -1.65 1.98
N LEU A 138 -0.32 -2.70 2.78
CA LEU A 138 -0.70 -4.07 2.44
C LEU A 138 -1.47 -4.71 3.60
N HIS A 139 -2.58 -5.36 3.28
CA HIS A 139 -3.24 -6.29 4.19
C HIS A 139 -4.05 -7.34 3.43
N SER A 140 -4.24 -8.50 4.04
CA SER A 140 -5.10 -9.56 3.48
C SER A 140 -6.55 -9.37 3.93
N THR A 141 -7.49 -9.65 3.02
CA THR A 141 -8.90 -9.81 3.38
C THR A 141 -9.15 -11.19 3.98
N ALA A 142 -10.30 -11.38 4.63
CA ALA A 142 -10.70 -12.70 5.13
C ALA A 142 -10.86 -13.76 4.01
N GLY A 143 -11.02 -13.33 2.76
CA GLY A 143 -11.12 -14.20 1.59
C GLY A 143 -9.78 -14.59 0.96
N GLY A 144 -8.64 -14.17 1.54
CA GLY A 144 -7.30 -14.44 1.00
C GLY A 144 -6.89 -13.53 -0.17
N GLU A 145 -7.66 -12.48 -0.44
CA GLU A 145 -7.27 -11.45 -1.40
C GLU A 145 -6.33 -10.45 -0.75
N LEU A 146 -5.48 -9.82 -1.57
CA LEU A 146 -4.61 -8.76 -1.11
C LEU A 146 -5.26 -7.40 -1.43
N ARG A 147 -5.28 -6.50 -0.45
CA ARG A 147 -5.51 -5.07 -0.69
C ARG A 147 -4.17 -4.35 -0.65
N VAL A 148 -3.89 -3.59 -1.70
CA VAL A 148 -2.67 -2.80 -1.87
C VAL A 148 -3.07 -1.37 -2.11
N LEU A 149 -2.65 -0.45 -1.25
CA LEU A 149 -2.80 0.99 -1.46
C LEU A 149 -1.44 1.59 -1.74
N GLY A 150 -1.15 1.92 -3.00
CA GLY A 150 0.05 2.63 -3.40
C GLY A 150 -0.02 4.10 -2.99
N VAL A 151 1.08 4.63 -2.47
CA VAL A 151 1.24 6.01 -2.01
C VAL A 151 2.29 6.70 -2.86
N PHE A 152 1.92 7.81 -3.50
CA PHE A 152 2.73 8.45 -4.53
C PHE A 152 3.01 9.92 -4.23
N GLY A 153 4.23 10.37 -4.53
CA GLY A 153 4.60 11.79 -4.48
C GLY A 153 4.75 12.35 -3.07
N LEU A 154 5.06 11.50 -2.09
CA LEU A 154 5.20 11.87 -0.70
C LEU A 154 6.47 12.73 -0.50
N HIS A 155 6.29 13.98 -0.09
CA HIS A 155 7.39 14.92 0.06
C HIS A 155 7.11 15.96 1.15
N PRO A 156 8.05 16.25 2.08
CA PRO A 156 7.84 17.23 3.15
C PRO A 156 7.44 18.64 2.68
N GLY A 157 7.91 19.03 1.50
CA GLY A 157 7.62 20.33 0.89
C GLY A 157 6.35 20.38 0.02
N ARG A 158 5.59 19.29 -0.10
CA ARG A 158 4.34 19.22 -0.86
C ARG A 158 3.18 18.97 0.09
N SER A 159 2.11 19.74 -0.06
CA SER A 159 0.87 19.49 0.67
C SER A 159 0.15 18.29 0.04
N GLY A 160 0.15 17.16 0.73
CA GLY A 160 -0.55 15.94 0.32
C GLY A 160 0.25 15.04 -0.61
N PHE A 161 -0.38 13.92 -0.95
CA PHE A 161 0.13 12.85 -1.82
C PHE A 161 -1.04 12.16 -2.49
N SER A 162 -0.76 11.40 -3.54
CA SER A 162 -1.76 10.64 -4.29
C SER A 162 -1.81 9.20 -3.82
N VAL A 163 -2.98 8.56 -3.89
CA VAL A 163 -3.12 7.14 -3.56
C VAL A 163 -3.94 6.38 -4.60
N VAL A 164 -3.57 5.12 -4.84
CA VAL A 164 -4.30 4.23 -5.74
C VAL A 164 -4.46 2.88 -5.05
N GLU A 165 -5.68 2.35 -5.00
CA GLU A 165 -5.93 1.02 -4.46
C GLU A 165 -6.10 -0.02 -5.56
N ALA A 166 -5.49 -1.18 -5.36
CA ALA A 166 -5.78 -2.39 -6.08
C ALA A 166 -6.13 -3.52 -5.11
N VAL A 167 -7.12 -4.34 -5.48
CA VAL A 167 -7.63 -5.44 -4.65
C VAL A 167 -7.81 -6.69 -5.50
N GLY A 168 -7.38 -7.82 -4.98
CA GLY A 168 -7.75 -9.10 -5.55
C GLY A 168 -6.82 -10.25 -5.20
N SER A 169 -7.19 -11.41 -5.71
CA SER A 169 -6.30 -12.56 -5.80
C SER A 169 -5.06 -12.24 -6.60
N ARG A 170 -3.99 -13.02 -6.42
CA ARG A 170 -2.78 -12.84 -7.21
C ARG A 170 -3.09 -12.92 -8.71
N PRO A 171 -2.69 -11.91 -9.52
CA PRO A 171 -2.80 -12.00 -10.97
C PRO A 171 -2.09 -13.27 -11.46
N GLY A 172 -2.72 -13.99 -12.40
CA GLY A 172 -2.12 -15.18 -13.00
C GLY A 172 -0.98 -14.81 -13.95
N ARG A 173 -1.16 -15.08 -15.24
CA ARG A 173 -0.21 -14.60 -16.26
C ARG A 173 -0.57 -13.15 -16.62
N LEU A 174 0.07 -12.20 -15.95
CA LEU A 174 -0.02 -10.77 -16.29
C LEU A 174 1.02 -10.41 -17.37
N ALA A 175 0.60 -9.70 -18.40
CA ALA A 175 1.46 -9.20 -19.48
C ALA A 175 0.92 -7.86 -19.98
N ARG A 176 1.82 -6.94 -20.34
CA ARG A 176 1.42 -5.65 -20.92
C ARG A 176 0.90 -5.83 -22.33
N VAL A 177 -0.07 -4.99 -22.70
CA VAL A 177 -0.65 -4.94 -24.05
C VAL A 177 0.41 -4.60 -25.10
N ASP A 178 1.38 -3.76 -24.75
CA ASP A 178 2.49 -3.37 -25.63
C ASP A 178 3.59 -4.44 -25.77
N GLY A 179 3.46 -5.58 -25.07
CA GLY A 179 4.42 -6.69 -25.09
C GLY A 179 5.70 -6.45 -24.30
N THR A 180 5.86 -5.30 -23.64
CA THR A 180 7.02 -5.04 -22.77
C THR A 180 6.92 -5.86 -21.48
N PRO A 181 8.06 -6.22 -20.86
CA PRO A 181 8.05 -6.84 -19.54
C PRO A 181 7.31 -5.98 -18.51
N LEU A 182 6.69 -6.62 -17.52
CA LEU A 182 6.11 -5.93 -16.37
C LEU A 182 7.15 -5.00 -15.73
N PHE A 183 6.68 -3.86 -15.27
CA PHE A 183 7.49 -2.81 -14.65
C PHE A 183 8.53 -2.13 -15.55
N SER A 184 8.52 -2.38 -16.86
CA SER A 184 9.38 -1.65 -17.79
C SER A 184 9.08 -0.14 -17.73
N PRO A 185 10.09 0.73 -17.83
CA PRO A 185 9.90 2.16 -17.75
C PRO A 185 9.05 2.68 -18.92
N THR A 186 8.06 3.51 -18.62
CA THR A 186 7.27 4.26 -19.62
C THR A 186 7.78 5.69 -19.79
N LEU A 187 8.49 6.22 -18.79
CA LEU A 187 9.06 7.56 -18.82
C LEU A 187 10.19 7.68 -19.84
N SER A 188 10.20 8.81 -20.56
CA SER A 188 11.29 9.17 -21.47
C SER A 188 12.63 9.19 -20.72
N GLY A 189 13.61 8.42 -21.21
CA GLY A 189 14.91 8.27 -20.55
C GLY A 189 14.92 7.36 -19.31
N GLY A 190 13.77 6.81 -18.90
CA GLY A 190 13.65 5.98 -17.70
C GLY A 190 14.54 4.74 -17.72
N ALA A 191 14.69 4.10 -18.88
CA ALA A 191 15.61 2.96 -19.03
C ALA A 191 17.08 3.33 -18.77
N ALA A 192 17.54 4.49 -19.27
CA ALA A 192 18.90 4.96 -19.02
C ALA A 192 19.13 5.37 -17.56
N ALA A 193 18.07 5.80 -16.87
CA ALA A 193 18.07 6.16 -15.47
C ALA A 193 17.77 4.99 -14.52
N LEU A 194 17.62 3.76 -15.04
CA LEU A 194 17.27 2.56 -14.28
C LEU A 194 15.98 2.75 -13.45
N LEU A 195 14.97 3.35 -14.08
CA LEU A 195 13.64 3.53 -13.52
C LEU A 195 12.71 2.40 -13.93
N HIS A 196 11.65 2.25 -13.14
CA HIS A 196 10.56 1.32 -13.38
C HIS A 196 9.23 2.06 -13.39
N SER A 197 8.22 1.46 -14.03
CA SER A 197 6.90 2.06 -14.10
C SER A 197 5.79 1.08 -13.75
N ILE A 198 4.79 1.50 -13.00
CA ILE A 198 3.55 0.74 -12.80
C ILE A 198 2.52 1.23 -13.81
N VAL A 199 1.90 0.29 -14.51
CA VAL A 199 0.82 0.55 -15.47
C VAL A 199 -0.45 -0.13 -14.97
N GLY A 200 -1.35 0.67 -14.39
CA GLY A 200 -2.66 0.22 -13.90
C GLY A 200 -2.63 -0.55 -12.58
N GLY A 201 -3.84 -0.86 -12.08
CA GLY A 201 -4.03 -1.52 -10.79
C GLY A 201 -3.51 -2.97 -10.75
N GLU A 202 -3.51 -3.70 -11.87
CA GLU A 202 -3.02 -5.09 -11.90
C GLU A 202 -1.51 -5.19 -11.64
N GLU A 203 -0.71 -4.26 -12.16
CA GLU A 203 0.73 -4.21 -11.86
C GLU A 203 1.00 -3.78 -10.41
N LEU A 204 0.19 -2.86 -9.86
CA LEU A 204 0.27 -2.51 -8.44
C LEU A 204 -0.06 -3.71 -7.55
N LEU A 205 -1.08 -4.48 -7.91
CA LEU A 205 -1.47 -5.70 -7.18
C LEU A 205 -0.39 -6.77 -7.27
N GLU A 206 0.18 -7.02 -8.46
CA GLU A 206 1.30 -7.97 -8.62
C GLU A 206 2.52 -7.52 -7.80
N LEU A 207 2.88 -6.23 -7.80
CA LEU A 207 3.95 -5.71 -6.95
C LEU A 207 3.66 -5.98 -5.46
N GLY A 208 2.44 -5.72 -5.01
CA GLY A 208 2.04 -6.00 -3.63
C GLY A 208 2.17 -7.48 -3.26
N TRP A 209 1.78 -8.39 -4.14
CA TRP A 209 1.98 -9.82 -3.93
C TRP A 209 3.47 -10.20 -3.86
N ARG A 210 4.31 -9.64 -4.73
CA ARG A 210 5.77 -9.88 -4.69
C ARG A 210 6.39 -9.37 -3.38
N ILE A 211 6.00 -8.18 -2.93
CA ILE A 211 6.41 -7.63 -1.63
C ILE A 211 6.01 -8.58 -0.50
N ARG A 212 4.76 -9.06 -0.51
CA ARG A 212 4.26 -10.00 0.49
C ARG A 212 5.08 -11.30 0.51
N PHE A 213 5.44 -11.87 -0.64
CA PHE A 213 6.27 -13.07 -0.65
C PHE A 213 7.69 -12.83 -0.17
N ALA A 214 8.31 -11.71 -0.57
CA ALA A 214 9.65 -11.35 -0.13
C ALA A 214 9.71 -11.11 1.38
N ALA A 215 8.74 -10.38 1.94
CA ALA A 215 8.64 -10.14 3.37
C ALA A 215 8.52 -11.47 4.15
N ALA A 216 7.74 -12.42 3.65
CA ALA A 216 7.59 -13.71 4.28
C ALA A 216 8.87 -14.55 4.24
N ALA A 217 9.59 -14.53 3.12
CA ALA A 217 10.87 -15.21 3.00
C ALA A 217 11.89 -14.64 3.98
N ALA A 218 11.96 -13.32 4.13
CA ALA A 218 12.84 -12.65 5.08
C ALA A 218 12.49 -12.98 6.54
N SER A 219 11.21 -13.05 6.89
CA SER A 219 10.76 -13.47 8.23
C SER A 219 11.13 -14.92 8.55
N LEU A 220 11.04 -15.83 7.57
CA LEU A 220 11.44 -17.24 7.73
C LEU A 220 12.95 -17.40 7.90
N GLU A 221 13.75 -16.56 7.24
CA GLU A 221 15.19 -16.52 7.46
C GLU A 221 15.52 -16.03 8.87
N ALA A 222 14.88 -14.98 9.36
CA ALA A 222 15.08 -14.49 10.73
C ALA A 222 14.76 -15.54 11.82
N VAL A 223 13.72 -16.36 11.62
CA VAL A 223 13.30 -17.42 12.57
C VAL A 223 14.24 -18.63 12.53
N ARG A 224 14.90 -18.92 11.41
CA ARG A 224 15.86 -20.03 11.29
C ARG A 224 17.17 -19.80 12.06
N TRP A 225 17.41 -18.59 12.56
CA TRP A 225 18.64 -18.18 13.25
C TRP A 225 18.52 -18.07 14.78
N THR A 226 17.45 -18.59 15.40
CA THR A 226 17.44 -18.81 16.86
C THR A 226 18.15 -20.13 17.20
N PRO A 227 19.25 -20.11 17.99
CA PRO A 227 20.05 -21.29 18.32
C PRO A 227 19.32 -22.29 19.23
#